data_AF-A0AAD2CYE2-F1
#
_entry.id   AF-A0AAD2CYE2-F1
#
_cell.length_a   1.000
_cell.length_b   1.000
_cell.length_c   1.000
_cell.angle_alpha   90.00
_cell.angle_beta   90.00
_cell.angle_gamma   90.00
#
_symmetry.space_group_name_H-M   'P 1'
#
loop_
_entity.id
_entity.type
_entity.pdbx_description
1 polymer ?
#
loop_
_entity_poly.entity_id
_entity_poly.type
_entity_poly.pdbx_seq_one_letter_code
_entity_poly.pdbx_strand_id
1 'polypeptide(L)'
;MKTKEEPIQVEDNKQLEIVEDAGIEYTESQDLEDIEPTDENIFNIIERLSSEDWKENFYGFGNLRSVYQFHPEEFKQYLPKFKELIKEGVENLRSSICRNSLNLTSEIYSTPKDLSEKDENGDLTP
;
A
#
# COMPACT_ATOMS: atom_id res chain seq x y z
N MET A 1 20.55 44.81 -31.39
CA MET A 1 19.26 44.41 -30.79
C MET A 1 19.58 43.61 -29.53
N LYS A 2 19.24 44.14 -28.34
CA LYS A 2 19.35 43.42 -27.06
C LYS A 2 17.95 42.91 -26.71
N THR A 3 17.79 41.61 -26.62
CA THR A 3 16.56 40.94 -26.18
C THR A 3 16.36 41.27 -24.70
N LYS A 4 15.22 41.86 -24.34
CA LYS A 4 14.79 41.97 -22.94
C LYS A 4 14.15 40.63 -22.57
N GLU A 5 14.76 39.92 -21.63
CA GLU A 5 14.09 38.81 -20.94
C GLU A 5 13.16 39.41 -19.90
N GLU A 6 11.86 39.19 -20.05
CA GLU A 6 10.88 39.49 -19.00
C GLU A 6 10.93 38.38 -17.93
N PRO A 7 10.90 38.72 -16.63
CA PRO A 7 10.95 37.72 -15.58
C PRO A 7 9.66 36.89 -15.56
N ILE A 8 9.83 35.56 -15.54
CA ILE A 8 8.73 34.61 -15.36
C ILE A 8 8.14 34.83 -13.96
N GLN A 9 6.90 35.28 -13.89
CA GLN A 9 6.13 35.34 -12.66
C GLN A 9 5.81 33.90 -12.25
N VAL A 10 6.40 33.44 -11.15
CA VAL A 10 6.07 32.14 -10.56
C VAL A 10 4.75 32.34 -9.83
N GLU A 11 3.64 31.98 -10.47
CA GLU A 11 2.32 32.01 -9.83
C GLU A 11 2.32 31.07 -8.63
N ASP A 12 1.79 31.58 -7.52
CA ASP A 12 1.74 30.96 -6.21
C ASP A 12 1.30 29.50 -6.28
N ASN A 13 2.05 28.67 -5.55
CA ASN A 13 1.81 27.26 -5.28
C ASN A 13 0.31 27.04 -4.97
N LYS A 14 -0.47 26.61 -5.98
CA LYS A 14 -1.84 26.15 -5.75
C LYS A 14 -1.76 25.10 -4.66
N GLN A 15 -2.29 25.42 -3.46
CA GLN A 15 -2.67 24.39 -2.52
C GLN A 15 -3.53 23.41 -3.31
N LEU A 16 -2.99 22.22 -3.53
CA LEU A 16 -3.74 21.14 -4.14
C LEU A 16 -5.00 21.01 -3.29
N GLU A 17 -6.16 21.33 -3.88
CA GLU A 17 -7.44 21.10 -3.24
C GLU A 17 -7.41 19.65 -2.74
N ILE A 18 -7.54 19.51 -1.42
CA ILE A 18 -7.69 18.21 -0.79
C ILE A 18 -9.02 17.71 -1.33
N VAL A 19 -8.97 16.89 -2.38
CA VAL A 19 -10.15 16.26 -2.95
C VAL A 19 -10.78 15.51 -1.80
N GLU A 20 -11.99 15.91 -1.41
CA GLU A 20 -12.77 15.22 -0.38
C GLU A 20 -12.83 13.74 -0.74
N ASP A 21 -12.06 12.95 0.00
CA ASP A 21 -11.92 11.53 -0.21
C ASP A 21 -13.25 10.87 0.12
N ALA A 22 -13.94 10.36 -0.91
CA ALA A 22 -15.20 9.60 -1.00
C ALA A 22 -15.97 9.12 0.27
N GLY A 23 -16.00 9.89 1.36
CA GLY A 23 -16.49 9.50 2.68
C GLY A 23 -15.70 8.37 3.36
N ILE A 24 -14.40 8.22 3.08
CA ILE A 24 -13.54 7.18 3.65
C ILE A 24 -12.40 7.78 4.46
N GLU A 25 -12.05 7.11 5.56
CA GLU A 25 -10.97 7.52 6.46
C GLU A 25 -9.79 6.56 6.29
N TYR A 26 -8.60 7.12 6.12
CA TYR A 26 -7.37 6.33 6.06
C TYR A 26 -6.81 6.18 7.48
N THR A 27 -6.42 4.97 7.82
CA THR A 27 -5.66 4.70 9.04
C THR A 27 -4.18 4.98 8.80
N GLU A 28 -3.57 5.83 9.62
CA GLU A 28 -2.12 6.06 9.63
C GLU A 28 -1.39 4.82 10.18
N SER A 29 -0.13 4.59 9.79
CA SER A 29 0.61 3.38 10.18
C SER A 29 0.71 3.19 11.70
N GLN A 30 0.83 4.29 12.44
CA GLN A 30 0.90 4.28 13.91
C GLN A 30 -0.42 3.88 14.59
N ASP A 31 -1.54 4.01 13.87
CA ASP A 31 -2.90 3.75 14.35
C ASP A 31 -3.44 2.40 13.84
N LEU A 32 -2.60 1.60 13.17
CA LEU A 32 -2.96 0.24 12.75
C LEU A 32 -3.13 -0.67 13.97
N GLU A 33 -4.16 -1.51 13.92
CA GLU A 33 -4.45 -2.50 14.95
C GLU A 33 -3.88 -3.87 14.58
N ASP A 34 -3.48 -4.63 15.59
CA ASP A 34 -3.00 -5.99 15.43
C ASP A 34 -4.16 -6.94 15.01
N ILE A 35 -3.87 -7.83 14.08
CA ILE A 35 -4.79 -8.87 13.59
C ILE A 35 -4.06 -10.20 13.73
N GLU A 36 -4.65 -11.16 14.44
CA GLU A 36 -4.07 -12.48 14.62
C GLU A 36 -3.78 -13.15 13.26
N PRO A 37 -2.53 -13.60 12.99
CA PRO A 37 -2.13 -14.01 11.65
C PRO A 37 -2.45 -15.49 11.40
N THR A 38 -3.68 -15.91 11.70
CA THR A 38 -4.13 -17.28 11.39
C THR A 38 -4.31 -17.45 9.89
N ASP A 39 -4.14 -18.67 9.37
CA ASP A 39 -4.39 -18.98 7.95
C ASP A 39 -5.78 -18.50 7.51
N GLU A 40 -6.81 -18.70 8.34
CA GLU A 40 -8.18 -18.23 8.08
C GLU A 40 -8.25 -16.71 7.91
N ASN A 41 -7.61 -15.94 8.80
CA ASN A 41 -7.57 -14.49 8.70
C ASN A 41 -6.80 -14.04 7.45
N ILE A 42 -5.68 -14.68 7.13
CA ILE A 42 -4.93 -14.37 5.91
C ILE A 42 -5.75 -14.67 4.65
N PHE A 43 -6.45 -15.81 4.59
CA PHE A 43 -7.33 -16.13 3.47
C PHE A 43 -8.48 -15.12 3.34
N ASN A 44 -9.12 -14.74 4.45
CA ASN A 44 -10.13 -13.68 4.45
C ASN A 44 -9.56 -12.36 3.92
N ILE A 45 -8.35 -11.96 4.32
CA ILE A 45 -7.69 -10.76 3.80
C ILE A 45 -7.48 -10.86 2.28
N ILE A 46 -7.01 -12.00 1.78
CA ILE A 46 -6.84 -12.25 0.34
C ILE A 46 -8.18 -12.14 -0.40
N GLU A 47 -9.26 -12.73 0.12
CA GLU A 47 -10.59 -12.62 -0.48
C GLU A 47 -11.08 -11.17 -0.55
N ARG A 48 -10.88 -10.40 0.53
CA ARG A 48 -11.22 -8.97 0.57
C ARG A 48 -10.43 -8.17 -0.46
N LEU A 49 -9.12 -8.41 -0.57
CA LEU A 49 -8.24 -7.77 -1.56
C LEU A 49 -8.60 -8.10 -3.01
N SER A 50 -9.26 -9.23 -3.26
CA SER A 50 -9.78 -9.62 -4.58
C SER A 50 -11.26 -9.31 -4.78
N SER A 51 -11.91 -8.60 -3.83
CA SER A 51 -13.33 -8.28 -3.92
C SER A 51 -13.62 -7.23 -4.99
N GLU A 52 -14.73 -7.44 -5.72
CA GLU A 52 -15.35 -6.45 -6.61
C GLU A 52 -15.99 -5.29 -5.82
N ASP A 53 -16.32 -5.50 -4.53
CA ASP A 53 -16.71 -4.40 -3.65
C ASP A 53 -15.45 -3.61 -3.26
N TRP A 54 -15.35 -2.41 -3.82
CA TRP A 54 -14.22 -1.53 -3.60
C TRP A 54 -13.98 -1.18 -2.12
N LYS A 55 -15.01 -1.21 -1.26
CA LYS A 55 -14.84 -0.96 0.18
C LYS A 55 -14.17 -2.15 0.85
N GLU A 56 -14.60 -3.36 0.53
CA GLU A 56 -13.94 -4.57 1.02
C GLU A 56 -12.48 -4.63 0.55
N ASN A 57 -12.23 -4.27 -0.71
CA ASN A 57 -10.88 -4.14 -1.25
C ASN A 57 -10.04 -3.12 -0.47
N PHE A 58 -10.58 -1.92 -0.26
CA PHE A 58 -9.94 -0.86 0.50
C PHE A 58 -9.59 -1.28 1.94
N TYR A 59 -10.54 -1.90 2.66
CA TYR A 59 -10.31 -2.37 4.01
C TYR A 59 -9.40 -3.58 4.07
N GLY A 60 -9.39 -4.44 3.03
CA GLY A 60 -8.44 -5.52 2.86
C GLY A 60 -7.00 -5.01 2.82
N PHE A 61 -6.73 -3.89 2.13
CA PHE A 61 -5.42 -3.24 2.17
C PHE A 61 -5.07 -2.73 3.57
N GLY A 62 -6.04 -2.20 4.32
CA GLY A 62 -5.83 -1.84 5.73
C GLY A 62 -5.37 -3.03 6.58
N ASN A 63 -6.02 -4.18 6.41
CA ASN A 63 -5.62 -5.39 7.14
C ASN A 63 -4.26 -5.93 6.70
N LEU A 64 -3.96 -5.87 5.39
CA LEU A 64 -2.66 -6.30 4.89
C LEU A 64 -1.52 -5.43 5.46
N ARG A 65 -1.77 -4.12 5.64
CA ARG A 65 -0.84 -3.21 6.35
C ARG A 65 -0.63 -3.63 7.80
N SER A 66 -1.69 -3.99 8.52
CA SER A 66 -1.55 -4.56 9.88
C SER A 66 -0.69 -5.83 9.89
N VAL A 67 -0.93 -6.77 8.98
CA VAL A 67 -0.12 -8.01 8.88
C VAL A 67 1.35 -7.67 8.62
N TYR A 68 1.65 -6.75 7.69
CA TYR A 68 3.02 -6.32 7.45
C TYR A 68 3.71 -5.70 8.68
N GLN A 69 2.97 -4.88 9.43
CA GLN A 69 3.49 -4.16 10.58
C GLN A 69 3.80 -5.09 11.76
N PHE A 70 2.87 -6.00 12.07
CA PHE A 70 2.89 -6.81 13.30
C PHE A 70 3.37 -8.24 13.07
N HIS A 71 3.14 -8.82 11.89
CA HIS A 71 3.35 -10.24 11.56
C HIS A 71 4.15 -10.43 10.25
N PRO A 72 5.41 -9.96 10.20
CA PRO A 72 6.20 -9.94 8.97
C PRO A 72 6.56 -11.35 8.44
N GLU A 73 6.61 -12.37 9.30
CA GLU A 73 6.91 -13.74 8.87
C GLU A 73 5.71 -14.37 8.14
N GLU A 74 4.51 -14.14 8.65
CA GLU A 74 3.27 -14.55 7.99
C GLU A 74 3.03 -13.72 6.73
N PHE A 75 3.36 -12.41 6.75
CA PHE A 75 3.38 -11.61 5.52
C PHE A 75 4.29 -12.25 4.45
N LYS A 76 5.48 -12.68 4.86
CA LYS A 76 6.49 -13.30 4.00
C LYS A 76 6.02 -14.64 3.41
N GLN A 77 5.32 -15.46 4.18
CA GLN A 77 4.79 -16.75 3.72
C GLN A 77 3.88 -16.60 2.48
N TYR A 78 3.14 -15.50 2.40
CA TYR A 78 2.21 -15.22 1.29
C TYR A 78 2.72 -14.13 0.33
N LEU A 79 4.00 -13.78 0.43
CA LEU A 79 4.61 -12.68 -0.31
C LEU A 79 4.40 -12.75 -1.83
N PRO A 80 4.49 -13.91 -2.51
CA PRO A 80 4.20 -13.99 -3.94
C PRO A 80 2.78 -13.51 -4.28
N LYS A 81 1.79 -13.90 -3.47
CA LYS A 81 0.40 -13.49 -3.67
C LYS A 81 0.18 -12.02 -3.31
N PHE A 82 0.80 -11.54 -2.22
CA PHE A 82 0.70 -10.14 -1.83
C PHE A 82 1.37 -9.19 -2.83
N LYS A 83 2.49 -9.57 -3.45
CA LYS A 83 3.12 -8.79 -4.53
C LYS A 83 2.17 -8.58 -5.70
N GLU A 84 1.44 -9.62 -6.12
CA GLU A 84 0.42 -9.54 -7.17
C GLU A 84 -0.70 -8.57 -6.78
N LEU A 85 -1.30 -8.77 -5.59
CA LEU A 85 -2.41 -7.94 -5.11
C LEU A 85 -2.02 -6.48 -4.89
N ILE A 86 -0.81 -6.22 -4.36
CA ILE A 86 -0.29 -4.85 -4.20
C ILE A 86 -0.14 -4.18 -5.57
N LYS A 87 0.40 -4.89 -6.57
CA LYS A 87 0.52 -4.35 -7.92
C LYS A 87 -0.85 -4.01 -8.50
N GLU A 88 -1.82 -4.91 -8.38
CA GLU A 88 -3.22 -4.67 -8.81
C GLU A 88 -3.83 -3.46 -8.08
N GLY A 89 -3.57 -3.31 -6.79
CA GLY A 89 -4.00 -2.16 -5.99
C GLY A 89 -3.42 -0.84 -6.49
N VAL A 90 -2.12 -0.81 -6.79
CA VAL A 90 -1.43 0.39 -7.30
C VAL A 90 -1.96 0.78 -8.68
N GLU A 91 -2.30 -0.20 -9.52
CA GLU A 91 -2.88 -0.01 -10.85
C GLU A 91 -4.39 0.27 -10.82
N ASN A 92 -5.03 0.25 -9.64
CA ASN A 92 -6.48 0.41 -9.52
C ASN A 92 -6.93 1.84 -9.87
N LEU A 93 -7.94 1.96 -10.74
CA LEU A 93 -8.47 3.26 -11.20
C LEU A 93 -9.14 4.07 -10.07
N ARG A 94 -9.52 3.42 -8.97
CA ARG A 94 -10.04 4.11 -7.79
C ARG A 94 -8.87 4.62 -6.95
N SER A 95 -8.77 5.94 -6.85
CA SER A 95 -7.71 6.63 -6.11
C SER A 95 -7.56 6.17 -4.67
N SER A 96 -8.64 5.76 -3.98
CA SER A 96 -8.55 5.32 -2.59
C SER A 96 -7.88 3.96 -2.41
N ILE A 97 -8.13 3.01 -3.31
CA ILE A 97 -7.44 1.72 -3.34
C ILE A 97 -5.97 1.92 -3.75
N CYS A 98 -5.75 2.71 -4.80
CA CYS A 98 -4.39 3.10 -5.24
C CYS A 98 -3.61 3.78 -4.10
N ARG A 99 -4.21 4.74 -3.40
CA ARG A 99 -3.56 5.41 -2.26
C ARG A 99 -3.27 4.45 -1.11
N ASN A 100 -4.20 3.57 -0.74
CA ASN A 100 -3.98 2.65 0.38
C ASN A 100 -2.89 1.59 0.05
N SER A 101 -2.85 1.11 -1.20
CA SER A 101 -1.77 0.22 -1.66
C SER A 101 -0.41 0.93 -1.77
N LEU A 102 -0.38 2.22 -2.15
CA LEU A 102 0.82 3.04 -2.10
C LEU A 102 1.28 3.31 -0.66
N ASN A 103 0.37 3.46 0.31
CA ASN A 103 0.72 3.56 1.73
C ASN A 103 1.45 2.29 2.19
N LEU A 104 0.89 1.10 1.89
CA LEU A 104 1.56 -0.17 2.17
C LEU A 104 2.94 -0.25 1.49
N THR A 105 3.02 0.16 0.22
CA THR A 105 4.29 0.18 -0.51
C THR A 105 5.31 1.09 0.20
N SER A 106 4.88 2.28 0.60
CA SER A 106 5.72 3.23 1.35
C SER A 106 6.18 2.65 2.68
N GLU A 107 5.30 1.98 3.42
CA GLU A 107 5.62 1.29 4.68
C GLU A 107 6.67 0.20 4.46
N ILE A 108 6.53 -0.58 3.39
CA ILE A 108 7.47 -1.65 3.02
C ILE A 108 8.90 -1.11 2.83
N TYR A 109 9.03 0.00 2.13
CA TYR A 109 10.34 0.60 1.85
C TYR A 109 10.87 1.47 3.01
N SER A 110 9.99 2.03 3.84
CA SER A 110 10.38 2.91 4.95
C SER A 110 10.75 2.12 6.21
N THR A 111 10.12 0.96 6.43
CA THR A 111 10.36 0.10 7.61
C THR A 111 10.67 -1.34 7.17
N PRO A 112 11.75 -1.56 6.40
CA PRO A 112 12.02 -2.84 5.78
C PRO A 112 12.07 -3.97 6.82
N LYS A 113 11.37 -5.06 6.49
CA LYS A 113 11.38 -6.33 7.23
C LYS A 113 12.20 -7.34 6.44
N ASP A 114 12.68 -8.39 7.09
CA ASP A 114 13.32 -9.51 6.40
C ASP A 114 12.28 -10.34 5.62
N LEU A 115 11.98 -9.89 4.41
CA LEU A 115 11.10 -10.60 3.48
C LEU A 115 11.88 -11.51 2.51
N SER A 116 13.15 -11.84 2.80
CA SER A 116 13.98 -12.58 1.83
C SER A 116 13.54 -14.03 1.72
N GLU A 117 13.07 -14.45 0.54
CA GLU A 117 12.68 -15.83 0.25
C GLU A 117 13.94 -16.71 0.20
N LYS A 118 13.93 -17.82 0.95
CA LYS A 118 14.98 -18.83 0.89
C LYS A 118 14.56 -19.96 -0.04
N ASP A 119 15.48 -20.45 -0.86
CA ASP A 119 15.24 -21.63 -1.68
C ASP A 119 15.28 -22.92 -0.83
N GLU A 120 15.10 -24.07 -1.49
CA GLU A 120 15.17 -25.40 -0.86
C GLU A 120 16.53 -25.71 -0.21
N ASN A 121 17.58 -24.96 -0.56
CA ASN A 121 18.94 -25.09 -0.03
C ASN A 121 19.22 -24.09 1.10
N GLY A 122 18.27 -23.20 1.41
CA GLY A 122 18.42 -22.15 2.40
C GLY A 122 19.13 -20.89 1.89
N ASP A 123 19.44 -20.83 0.60
CA ASP A 123 20.08 -19.68 -0.05
C ASP A 123 19.03 -18.61 -0.38
N LEU A 124 19.46 -17.35 -0.34
CA LEU A 124 18.61 -16.23 -0.71
C LEU A 124 18.27 -16.30 -2.21
N THR A 125 16.98 -16.26 -2.53
CA THR A 125 16.53 -16.11 -3.91
C THR A 125 16.82 -14.68 -4.41
N PRO A 126 17.24 -14.51 -5.69
CA PRO A 126 17.55 -13.19 -6.26
C PRO A 126 16.38 -12.20 -6.30
#